data_AF-A0A0W0FZU3-F1
#
_entry.id   AF-A0A0W0FZU3-F1
#
_cell.length_a   1.000
_cell.length_b   1.000
_cell.length_c   1.000
_cell.angle_alpha   90.00
_cell.angle_beta   90.00
_cell.angle_gamma   90.00
#
_symmetry.space_group_name_H-M   'P 1'
#
loop_
_entity.id
_entity.type
_entity.pdbx_description
1 polymer ?
#
loop_
_entity_poly.entity_id
_entity_poly.type
_entity_poly.pdbx_seq_one_letter_code
_entity_poly.pdbx_strand_id
1 'polypeptide(L)'
;MPERAYKAAIFDIGGVVLRSPFIAIAEYERERGIPDNYLNCSIVARGSQGAWQKFERGELELLEFYEAFSRDLSDTVNGNTWYKAYCKRKGIDCPHLPERLNVNGRDQLFGAMMRVSRVYDPHMVEAIHRIRAAGKHKIIALTNNYSHSSVPPSERTFLGWEEGATTEDLRSLFDDFCDSSALGTRKPEPKFYLIACERNGIQPHEAVFLDDIGL
;
A
#
# COMPACT_ATOMS: atom_id res chain seq x y z
N MET A 1 9.81 -20.53 -30.73
CA MET A 1 8.85 -20.38 -29.61
C MET A 1 7.75 -19.45 -30.09
N PRO A 2 6.45 -19.79 -29.99
CA PRO A 2 5.43 -18.79 -30.27
C PRO A 2 5.59 -17.67 -29.25
N GLU A 3 5.60 -16.43 -29.74
CA GLU A 3 5.64 -15.22 -28.93
C GLU A 3 4.46 -15.29 -27.94
N ARG A 4 4.73 -15.30 -26.63
CA ARG A 4 3.66 -15.26 -25.62
C ARG A 4 2.96 -13.91 -25.75
N ALA A 5 1.85 -13.89 -26.47
CA ALA A 5 1.00 -12.71 -26.56
C ALA A 5 0.26 -12.55 -25.23
N TYR A 6 0.74 -11.63 -24.40
CA TYR A 6 -0.01 -11.19 -23.23
C TYR A 6 -1.31 -10.51 -23.69
N LYS A 7 -2.40 -10.73 -22.95
CA LYS A 7 -3.71 -10.12 -23.19
C LYS A 7 -4.02 -9.01 -22.20
N ALA A 8 -3.30 -8.96 -21.08
CA ALA A 8 -3.52 -7.95 -20.05
C ALA A 8 -2.23 -7.52 -19.35
N ALA A 9 -2.23 -6.27 -18.91
CA ALA A 9 -1.27 -5.72 -17.97
C ALA A 9 -2.03 -5.34 -16.69
N ILE A 10 -1.63 -5.93 -15.57
CA ILE A 10 -2.20 -5.71 -14.25
C ILE A 10 -1.20 -4.86 -13.46
N PHE A 11 -1.68 -3.80 -12.82
CA PHE A 11 -0.85 -2.86 -12.07
C PHE A 11 -1.31 -2.79 -10.62
N ASP A 12 -0.36 -2.82 -9.69
CA ASP A 12 -0.58 -2.22 -8.39
C ASP A 12 -0.73 -0.69 -8.53
N ILE A 13 -1.30 -0.07 -7.50
CA ILE A 13 -1.54 1.36 -7.45
C ILE A 13 -0.50 2.04 -6.55
N GLY A 14 -0.49 1.73 -5.26
CA GLY A 14 0.41 2.38 -4.31
C GLY A 14 1.85 1.89 -4.48
N GLY A 15 2.78 2.78 -4.81
CA GLY A 15 4.18 2.44 -5.06
C GLY A 15 4.52 2.06 -6.50
N VAL A 16 3.51 1.84 -7.35
CA VAL A 16 3.68 1.61 -8.79
C VAL A 16 3.14 2.80 -9.58
N VAL A 17 1.82 2.99 -9.62
CA VAL A 17 1.19 4.09 -10.39
C VAL A 17 1.20 5.40 -9.61
N LEU A 18 1.03 5.30 -8.28
CA LEU A 18 1.19 6.39 -7.34
C LEU A 18 2.47 6.19 -6.53
N ARG A 19 3.04 7.26 -6.00
CA ARG A 19 4.20 7.15 -5.10
C ARG A 19 3.88 6.31 -3.87
N SER A 20 4.86 5.54 -3.42
CA SER A 20 4.69 4.65 -2.27
C SER A 20 4.43 5.45 -0.98
N PRO A 21 3.43 5.08 -0.17
CA PRO A 21 3.19 5.69 1.13
C PRO A 21 4.37 5.49 2.10
N PHE A 22 5.20 4.46 1.89
CA PHE A 22 6.39 4.22 2.72
C PHE A 22 7.44 5.33 2.65
N ILE A 23 7.41 6.16 1.60
CA ILE A 23 8.29 7.34 1.51
C ILE A 23 8.00 8.32 2.66
N ALA A 24 6.72 8.49 3.02
CA ALA A 24 6.34 9.37 4.13
C ALA A 24 6.82 8.81 5.48
N ILE A 25 6.90 7.48 5.63
CA ILE A 25 7.45 6.85 6.84
C ILE A 25 8.94 7.16 6.97
N ALA A 26 9.72 7.01 5.90
CA ALA A 26 11.14 7.33 5.92
C ALA A 26 11.42 8.82 6.23
N GLU A 27 10.57 9.72 5.74
CA GLU A 27 10.63 11.14 6.08
C GLU A 27 10.29 11.41 7.55
N TYR A 28 9.22 10.79 8.04
CA TYR A 28 8.81 10.85 9.45
C TYR A 28 9.92 10.36 10.39
N GLU A 29 10.61 9.29 10.01
CA GLU A 29 11.71 8.72 10.77
C GLU A 29 12.88 9.71 10.87
N ARG A 30 13.31 10.28 9.73
CA ARG A 30 14.39 11.28 9.70
C ARG A 30 14.08 12.50 10.56
N GLU A 31 12.88 13.06 10.45
CA GLU A 31 12.48 14.26 11.20
C GLU A 31 12.51 14.06 12.72
N ARG A 32 12.34 12.82 13.19
CA ARG A 32 12.33 12.48 14.62
C ARG A 32 13.62 11.81 15.11
N GLY A 33 14.62 11.68 14.25
CA GLY A 33 15.85 10.95 14.59
C GLY A 33 15.60 9.48 14.90
N ILE A 34 14.54 8.90 14.34
CA ILE A 34 14.28 7.46 14.41
C ILE A 34 15.20 6.76 13.39
N PRO A 35 15.78 5.60 13.72
CA PRO A 35 16.59 4.84 12.77
C PRO A 35 15.83 4.54 11.47
N ASP A 36 16.54 4.60 10.34
CA ASP A 36 15.97 4.35 9.02
C ASP A 36 15.32 2.95 8.96
N ASN A 37 14.09 2.90 8.45
CA ASN A 37 13.27 1.70 8.29
C ASN A 37 12.78 1.05 9.61
N TYR A 38 12.91 1.74 10.75
CA TYR A 38 12.50 1.22 12.06
C TYR A 38 10.99 0.99 12.19
N LEU A 39 10.18 1.96 11.80
CA LEU A 39 8.72 1.87 11.83
C LEU A 39 8.22 0.83 10.84
N ASN A 40 8.79 0.76 9.64
CA ASN A 40 8.49 -0.29 8.67
C ASN A 40 8.79 -1.69 9.23
N CYS A 41 9.90 -1.87 9.95
CA CYS A 41 10.18 -3.13 10.63
C CYS A 41 9.08 -3.49 11.64
N SER A 42 8.56 -2.51 12.38
CA SER A 42 7.44 -2.71 13.32
C SER A 42 6.15 -3.10 12.58
N ILE A 43 5.80 -2.40 11.50
CA ILE A 43 4.60 -2.67 10.68
C ILE A 43 4.66 -4.10 10.11
N VAL A 44 5.79 -4.50 9.54
CA VAL A 44 5.94 -5.82 8.91
C VAL A 44 5.97 -6.94 9.95
N ALA A 45 6.73 -6.78 11.03
CA ALA A 45 6.91 -7.84 12.03
C ALA A 45 5.64 -8.17 12.83
N ARG A 46 4.73 -7.20 12.99
CA ARG A 46 3.41 -7.44 13.61
C ARG A 46 2.52 -8.36 12.79
N GLY A 47 2.77 -8.47 11.48
CA GLY A 47 2.04 -9.36 10.58
C GLY A 47 0.52 -9.13 10.64
N SER A 48 -0.26 -10.21 10.58
CA SER A 48 -1.72 -10.14 10.54
C SER A 48 -2.37 -9.48 11.77
N GLN A 49 -1.65 -9.38 12.89
CA GLN A 49 -2.16 -8.82 14.14
C GLN A 49 -1.96 -7.30 14.28
N GLY A 50 -1.14 -6.69 13.43
CA GLY A 50 -0.87 -5.24 13.45
C GLY A 50 -2.07 -4.40 13.05
N ALA A 51 -2.14 -3.18 13.60
CA ALA A 51 -3.20 -2.22 13.30
C ALA A 51 -3.32 -1.94 11.79
N TRP A 52 -2.18 -1.82 11.09
CA TRP A 52 -2.14 -1.62 9.64
C TRP A 52 -2.85 -2.73 8.88
N GLN A 53 -2.48 -3.98 9.14
CA GLN A 53 -3.04 -5.13 8.43
C GLN A 53 -4.51 -5.37 8.78
N LYS A 54 -4.93 -5.08 10.01
CA LYS A 54 -6.35 -5.12 10.42
C LYS A 54 -7.18 -4.05 9.71
N PHE A 55 -6.64 -2.83 9.60
CA PHE A 55 -7.29 -1.73 8.88
C PHE A 55 -7.43 -2.03 7.38
N GLU A 56 -6.39 -2.55 6.73
CA GLU A 56 -6.46 -3.02 5.33
C GLU A 56 -7.49 -4.14 5.11
N ARG A 57 -7.83 -4.93 6.15
CA ARG A 57 -8.87 -5.97 6.08
C ARG A 57 -10.27 -5.46 6.46
N GLY A 58 -10.40 -4.18 6.81
CA GLY A 58 -11.66 -3.62 7.31
C GLY A 58 -12.07 -4.15 8.68
N GLU A 59 -11.13 -4.68 9.48
CA GLU A 59 -11.37 -5.15 10.85
C GLU A 59 -11.26 -4.04 11.90
N LEU A 60 -10.76 -2.87 11.50
CA LEU A 60 -10.67 -1.67 12.35
C LEU A 60 -11.28 -0.49 11.61
N GLU A 61 -12.03 0.33 12.34
CA GLU A 61 -12.50 1.60 11.82
C GLU A 61 -11.41 2.67 11.89
N LEU A 62 -11.48 3.72 11.06
CA LEU A 62 -10.38 4.68 10.88
C LEU A 62 -9.91 5.33 12.20
N LEU A 63 -10.85 5.75 13.06
CA LEU A 63 -10.50 6.42 14.32
C LEU A 63 -9.81 5.47 15.30
N GLU A 64 -10.29 4.22 15.37
CA GLU A 64 -9.67 3.17 16.19
C GLU A 64 -8.29 2.77 15.63
N PHE A 65 -8.17 2.75 14.30
CA PHE A 65 -6.91 2.53 13.61
C PHE A 65 -5.87 3.59 13.99
N TYR A 66 -6.21 4.88 14.04
CA TYR A 66 -5.25 5.90 14.45
C TYR A 66 -4.67 5.65 15.85
N GLU A 67 -5.52 5.30 16.82
CA GLU A 67 -5.08 4.99 18.17
C GLU A 67 -4.23 3.72 18.21
N ALA A 68 -4.69 2.66 17.55
CA ALA A 68 -3.99 1.39 17.50
C ALA A 68 -2.63 1.50 16.78
N PHE A 69 -2.58 2.23 15.67
CA PHE A 69 -1.36 2.46 14.88
C PHE A 69 -0.36 3.31 15.64
N SER A 70 -0.82 4.37 16.32
CA SER A 70 0.02 5.18 17.21
C SER A 70 0.67 4.32 18.31
N ARG A 71 -0.12 3.46 18.94
CA ARG A 71 0.35 2.54 20.00
C ARG A 71 1.33 1.50 19.46
N ASP A 72 1.01 0.87 18.33
CA ASP A 72 1.83 -0.16 17.71
C ASP A 72 3.23 0.36 17.33
N LEU A 73 3.31 1.60 16.86
CA LEU A 73 4.55 2.24 16.44
C LEU A 73 5.31 2.93 17.58
N SER A 74 4.66 3.18 18.70
CA SER A 74 5.30 3.72 19.91
C SER A 74 5.92 2.63 20.81
N ASP A 75 5.65 1.35 20.52
CA ASP A 75 6.19 0.20 21.25
C ASP A 75 7.68 0.00 20.94
N THR A 76 8.53 0.57 21.79
CA THR A 76 9.99 0.44 21.68
C THR A 76 10.49 -0.95 22.11
N VAL A 77 9.73 -1.73 22.88
CA VAL A 77 10.17 -3.05 23.33
C VAL A 77 10.21 -4.03 22.17
N ASN A 78 9.09 -4.17 21.47
CA ASN A 78 9.02 -5.05 20.30
C ASN A 78 9.71 -4.42 19.09
N GLY A 79 9.55 -3.11 18.88
CA GLY A 79 10.19 -2.38 17.79
C GLY A 79 11.71 -2.52 17.79
N ASN A 80 12.37 -2.31 18.96
CA ASN A 80 13.81 -2.47 19.08
C ASN A 80 14.26 -3.91 18.83
N THR A 81 13.47 -4.89 19.28
CA THR A 81 13.76 -6.32 19.08
C THR A 81 13.73 -6.67 17.59
N TRP A 82 12.68 -6.26 16.88
CA TRP A 82 12.54 -6.53 15.45
C TRP A 82 13.56 -5.76 14.61
N TYR A 83 13.89 -4.53 14.99
CA TYR A 83 14.89 -3.74 14.30
C TYR A 83 16.31 -4.31 14.47
N LYS A 84 16.68 -4.79 15.66
CA LYS A 84 17.95 -5.53 15.84
C LYS A 84 18.02 -6.77 14.95
N ALA A 85 16.92 -7.51 14.85
CA ALA A 85 16.84 -8.66 13.96
C ALA A 85 16.97 -8.25 12.47
N TYR A 86 16.36 -7.14 12.07
CA TYR A 86 16.53 -6.55 10.74
C TYR A 86 17.98 -6.17 10.47
N CYS A 87 18.64 -5.47 11.40
CA CYS A 87 20.04 -5.08 11.27
C CYS A 87 20.94 -6.30 11.07
N LYS A 88 20.75 -7.34 11.90
CA LYS A 88 21.49 -8.61 11.79
C LYS A 88 21.27 -9.29 10.44
N ARG A 89 20.03 -9.33 9.92
CA ARG A 89 19.72 -9.95 8.61
C ARG A 89 20.33 -9.18 7.44
N LYS A 90 20.37 -7.84 7.52
CA LYS A 90 20.92 -6.98 6.47
C LYS A 90 22.44 -6.77 6.59
N GLY A 91 23.06 -7.22 7.68
CA GLY A 91 24.49 -7.02 7.94
C GLY A 91 24.84 -5.55 8.16
N ILE A 92 23.91 -4.75 8.69
CA ILE A 92 24.12 -3.34 9.01
C ILE A 92 24.39 -3.17 10.50
N ASP A 93 25.22 -2.18 10.84
CA ASP A 93 25.48 -1.82 12.22
C ASP A 93 24.19 -1.28 12.86
N CYS A 94 23.83 -1.84 14.01
CA CYS A 94 22.63 -1.42 14.72
C CYS A 94 22.91 -0.07 15.41
N PRO A 95 22.24 1.04 15.02
CA PRO A 95 22.41 2.32 15.68
C PRO A 95 21.84 2.31 17.10
N HIS A 96 22.03 3.42 17.82
CA HIS A 96 21.32 3.65 19.08
C HIS A 96 19.81 3.64 18.82
N LEU A 97 19.09 2.87 19.63
CA LEU A 97 17.66 2.65 19.46
C LEU A 97 16.86 3.46 20.47
N PRO A 98 15.67 3.94 20.10
CA PRO A 98 14.88 4.77 20.98
C PRO A 98 14.44 4.01 22.23
N GLU A 99 14.61 4.63 23.40
CA GLU A 99 14.07 4.11 24.66
C GLU A 99 12.56 4.35 24.76
N ARG A 100 12.10 5.50 24.27
CA ARG A 100 10.70 5.89 24.20
C ARG A 100 10.38 6.49 22.83
N LEU A 101 9.18 6.22 22.34
CA LEU A 101 8.62 6.84 21.15
C LEU A 101 7.21 7.31 21.46
N ASN A 102 6.81 8.40 20.81
CA ASN A 102 5.42 8.86 20.80
C ASN A 102 5.04 9.17 19.35
N VAL A 103 4.64 8.12 18.64
CA VAL A 103 4.28 8.21 17.24
C VAL A 103 2.83 8.67 17.12
N ASN A 104 2.61 9.81 16.49
CA ASN A 104 1.27 10.25 16.10
C ASN A 104 0.85 9.56 14.79
N GLY A 105 0.06 8.49 14.92
CA GLY A 105 -0.41 7.68 13.81
C GLY A 105 -1.47 8.35 12.93
N ARG A 106 -2.04 9.49 13.33
CA ARG A 106 -3.05 10.24 12.55
C ARG A 106 -2.37 11.20 11.56
N ASP A 107 -2.11 12.44 11.99
CA ASP A 107 -1.77 13.52 11.05
C ASP A 107 -0.34 13.41 10.54
N GLN A 108 0.58 13.21 11.47
CA GLN A 108 2.00 13.26 11.17
C GLN A 108 2.46 12.05 10.36
N LEU A 109 1.79 10.90 10.51
CA LEU A 109 2.17 9.67 9.80
C LEU A 109 1.15 9.27 8.74
N PHE A 110 -0.03 8.76 9.12
CA PHE A 110 -0.99 8.25 8.12
C PHE A 110 -1.50 9.34 7.17
N GLY A 111 -1.80 10.53 7.67
CA GLY A 111 -2.16 11.69 6.85
C GLY A 111 -1.05 12.06 5.86
N ALA A 112 0.22 12.02 6.29
CA ALA A 112 1.36 12.26 5.40
C ALA A 112 1.48 11.16 4.33
N MET A 113 1.31 9.89 4.71
CA MET A 113 1.29 8.75 3.79
C MET A 113 0.23 8.94 2.71
N MET A 114 -1.01 9.29 3.08
CA MET A 114 -2.12 9.51 2.15
C MET A 114 -1.92 10.74 1.26
N ARG A 115 -1.18 11.77 1.72
CA ARG A 115 -0.84 12.93 0.90
C ARG A 115 0.21 12.57 -0.16
N VAL A 116 1.25 11.83 0.22
CA VAL A 116 2.32 11.41 -0.71
C VAL A 116 1.78 10.44 -1.76
N SER A 117 0.89 9.53 -1.38
CA SER A 117 0.29 8.55 -2.28
C SER A 117 -0.74 9.14 -3.27
N ARG A 118 -0.85 10.47 -3.40
CA ARG A 118 -1.65 11.15 -4.44
C ARG A 118 -0.84 11.52 -5.68
N VAL A 119 0.48 11.45 -5.58
CA VAL A 119 1.37 11.87 -6.66
C VAL A 119 1.57 10.70 -7.61
N TYR A 120 1.18 10.88 -8.86
CA TYR A 120 1.42 9.91 -9.93
C TYR A 120 2.90 9.75 -10.24
N ASP A 121 3.32 8.52 -10.53
CA ASP A 121 4.57 8.27 -11.23
C ASP A 121 4.37 8.58 -12.73
N PRO A 122 5.07 9.60 -13.27
CA PRO A 122 4.86 10.03 -14.65
C PRO A 122 5.26 8.96 -15.68
N HIS A 123 6.22 8.09 -15.35
CA HIS A 123 6.65 7.02 -16.24
C HIS A 123 5.63 5.91 -16.31
N MET A 124 5.01 5.56 -15.17
CA MET A 124 3.96 4.54 -15.14
C MET A 124 2.67 5.00 -15.80
N VAL A 125 2.27 6.25 -15.59
CA VAL A 125 1.11 6.83 -16.30
C VAL A 125 1.35 6.85 -17.82
N GLU A 126 2.53 7.29 -18.27
CA GLU A 126 2.88 7.27 -19.69
C GLU A 126 2.88 5.84 -20.26
N ALA A 127 3.39 4.85 -19.51
CA ALA A 127 3.36 3.45 -19.92
C ALA A 127 1.92 2.94 -20.08
N ILE A 128 1.02 3.24 -19.14
CA ILE A 128 -0.40 2.91 -19.23
C ILE A 128 -1.02 3.53 -20.48
N HIS A 129 -0.79 4.82 -20.73
CA HIS A 129 -1.32 5.49 -21.93
C HIS A 129 -0.83 4.84 -23.23
N ARG A 130 0.44 4.45 -23.31
CA ARG A 130 0.99 3.76 -24.50
C ARG A 130 0.39 2.37 -24.70
N ILE A 131 0.25 1.59 -23.62
CA ILE A 131 -0.37 0.26 -23.67
C ILE A 131 -1.83 0.39 -24.13
N ARG A 132 -2.55 1.41 -23.64
CA ARG A 132 -3.94 1.68 -24.00
C ARG A 132 -4.07 2.08 -25.47
N ALA A 133 -3.21 2.98 -25.93
CA ALA A 133 -3.20 3.45 -27.32
C ALA A 133 -2.91 2.33 -28.33
N ALA A 134 -2.16 1.29 -27.92
CA ALA A 134 -1.94 0.12 -28.76
C ALA A 134 -3.22 -0.71 -28.98
N GLY A 135 -4.20 -0.64 -28.07
CA GLY A 135 -5.52 -1.28 -28.22
C GLY A 135 -5.50 -2.82 -28.19
N LYS A 136 -4.40 -3.43 -27.73
CA LYS A 136 -4.20 -4.90 -27.75
C LYS A 136 -4.35 -5.57 -26.38
N HIS A 137 -4.29 -4.81 -25.29
CA HIS A 137 -4.22 -5.34 -23.94
C HIS A 137 -5.29 -4.69 -23.07
N LYS A 138 -5.88 -5.47 -22.17
CA LYS A 138 -6.65 -4.93 -21.04
C LYS A 138 -5.70 -4.34 -20.01
N ILE A 139 -6.06 -3.20 -19.44
CA ILE A 139 -5.31 -2.55 -18.35
C ILE A 139 -6.14 -2.66 -17.08
N ILE A 140 -5.62 -3.39 -16.10
CA ILE A 140 -6.36 -3.73 -14.88
C ILE A 140 -5.61 -3.19 -13.67
N ALA A 141 -6.31 -2.53 -12.76
CA ALA A 141 -5.76 -2.19 -11.45
C ALA A 141 -6.05 -3.32 -10.45
N LEU A 142 -5.06 -3.68 -9.64
CA LEU A 142 -5.19 -4.66 -8.56
C LEU A 142 -4.53 -4.11 -7.28
N THR A 143 -5.33 -3.51 -6.41
CA THR A 143 -4.84 -2.78 -5.23
C THR A 143 -5.41 -3.34 -3.93
N ASN A 144 -4.59 -3.33 -2.88
CA ASN A 144 -5.11 -3.40 -1.52
C ASN A 144 -5.62 -2.00 -1.15
N ASN A 145 -6.86 -1.90 -0.69
CA ASN A 145 -7.49 -0.64 -0.30
C ASN A 145 -8.27 -0.80 1.01
N TYR A 146 -8.69 0.32 1.59
CA TYR A 146 -9.36 0.38 2.89
C TYR A 146 -10.89 0.37 2.75
N SER A 147 -11.60 -0.27 3.69
CA SER A 147 -13.06 -0.20 3.73
C SER A 147 -13.53 1.21 4.07
N HIS A 148 -14.50 1.73 3.30
CA HIS A 148 -14.93 3.13 3.36
C HIS A 148 -16.13 3.40 4.28
N SER A 149 -16.73 2.38 4.88
CA SER A 149 -18.08 2.43 5.43
C SER A 149 -18.29 3.33 6.67
N SER A 150 -17.23 3.89 7.28
CA SER A 150 -17.34 4.63 8.55
C SER A 150 -16.57 5.95 8.66
N VAL A 151 -15.87 6.39 7.60
CA VAL A 151 -14.96 7.55 7.71
C VAL A 151 -15.75 8.85 7.95
N PRO A 152 -15.52 9.57 9.07
CA PRO A 152 -16.20 10.83 9.35
C PRO A 152 -15.95 11.90 8.27
N PRO A 153 -16.90 12.81 7.98
CA PRO A 153 -16.72 13.82 6.93
C PRO A 153 -15.45 14.67 7.08
N SER A 154 -15.11 15.08 8.31
CA SER A 154 -13.88 15.83 8.59
C SER A 154 -12.61 15.04 8.24
N GLU A 155 -12.61 13.73 8.48
CA GLU A 155 -11.51 12.85 8.10
C GLU A 155 -11.45 12.64 6.58
N ARG A 156 -12.60 12.55 5.89
CA ARG A 156 -12.62 12.45 4.42
C ARG A 156 -11.97 13.66 3.79
N THR A 157 -12.34 14.88 4.20
CA THR A 157 -11.70 16.09 3.68
C THR A 157 -10.22 16.15 4.05
N PHE A 158 -9.86 15.79 5.28
CA PHE A 158 -8.47 15.78 5.73
C PHE A 158 -7.58 14.81 4.94
N LEU A 159 -8.08 13.59 4.69
CA LEU A 159 -7.39 12.58 3.89
C LEU A 159 -7.53 12.83 2.38
N GLY A 160 -8.40 13.77 1.98
CA GLY A 160 -8.85 14.09 0.62
C GLY A 160 -9.61 12.95 -0.07
N TRP A 161 -10.31 12.12 0.70
CA TRP A 161 -11.13 11.00 0.24
C TRP A 161 -12.59 11.41 -0.01
N GLU A 162 -12.81 12.58 -0.61
CA GLU A 162 -14.16 13.13 -0.81
C GLU A 162 -15.04 12.21 -1.66
N GLU A 163 -14.45 11.57 -2.68
CA GLU A 163 -15.10 10.57 -3.55
C GLU A 163 -14.64 9.13 -3.25
N GLY A 164 -13.89 8.92 -2.15
CA GLY A 164 -13.24 7.64 -1.80
C GLY A 164 -11.71 7.74 -1.80
N ALA A 165 -11.01 6.65 -1.43
CA ALA A 165 -9.53 6.63 -1.47
C ALA A 165 -8.98 6.59 -2.90
N THR A 166 -9.77 6.11 -3.84
CA THR A 166 -9.46 6.04 -5.27
C THR A 166 -10.24 7.12 -6.00
N THR A 167 -9.54 8.10 -6.58
CA THR A 167 -10.15 9.18 -7.38
C THR A 167 -10.69 8.67 -8.72
N GLU A 168 -11.68 9.34 -9.30
CA GLU A 168 -12.21 9.00 -10.62
C GLU A 168 -11.16 9.09 -11.73
N ASP A 169 -10.29 10.10 -11.69
CA ASP A 169 -9.18 10.26 -12.66
C ASP A 169 -8.28 9.01 -12.70
N LEU A 170 -7.90 8.50 -11.53
CA LEU A 170 -7.12 7.27 -11.41
C LEU A 170 -7.88 6.06 -11.97
N ARG A 171 -9.16 5.92 -11.63
CA ARG A 171 -10.01 4.82 -12.09
C ARG A 171 -10.12 4.82 -13.63
N SER A 172 -10.21 6.00 -14.24
CA SER A 172 -10.37 6.18 -15.69
C SER A 172 -9.18 5.64 -16.52
N LEU A 173 -8.01 5.47 -15.90
CA LEU A 173 -6.83 4.91 -16.56
C LEU A 173 -7.00 3.41 -16.90
N PHE A 174 -7.88 2.70 -16.18
CA PHE A 174 -8.01 1.25 -16.23
C PHE A 174 -9.33 0.81 -16.89
N ASP A 175 -9.33 -0.36 -17.50
CA ASP A 175 -10.55 -1.00 -18.02
C ASP A 175 -11.33 -1.72 -16.91
N ASP A 176 -10.63 -2.18 -15.87
CA ASP A 176 -11.21 -2.76 -14.67
C ASP A 176 -10.39 -2.41 -13.43
N PHE A 177 -11.06 -2.28 -12.28
CA PHE A 177 -10.44 -1.91 -11.02
C PHE A 177 -10.83 -2.92 -9.94
N CYS A 178 -9.88 -3.81 -9.61
CA CYS A 178 -10.02 -4.84 -8.60
C CYS A 178 -9.52 -4.34 -7.24
N ASP A 179 -10.47 -4.10 -6.33
CA ASP A 179 -10.23 -3.54 -5.00
C ASP A 179 -10.43 -4.62 -3.93
N SER A 180 -9.44 -4.78 -3.02
CA SER A 180 -9.50 -5.77 -1.95
C SER A 180 -10.70 -5.59 -1.02
N SER A 181 -11.07 -4.33 -0.73
CA SER A 181 -12.19 -4.00 0.16
C SER A 181 -13.54 -4.45 -0.41
N ALA A 182 -13.67 -4.42 -1.74
CA ALA A 182 -14.88 -4.85 -2.43
C ALA A 182 -14.94 -6.37 -2.65
N LEU A 183 -13.79 -7.03 -2.78
CA LEU A 183 -13.69 -8.44 -3.16
C LEU A 183 -13.44 -9.40 -1.97
N GLY A 184 -13.15 -8.87 -0.77
CA GLY A 184 -12.99 -9.67 0.45
C GLY A 184 -11.78 -10.59 0.43
N THR A 185 -10.76 -10.26 -0.36
CA THR A 185 -9.46 -10.95 -0.45
C THR A 185 -8.40 -9.89 -0.79
N ARG A 186 -7.11 -10.20 -0.61
CA ARG A 186 -6.02 -9.22 -0.74
C ARG A 186 -4.76 -9.84 -1.29
N LYS A 187 -3.82 -9.01 -1.75
CA LYS A 187 -2.45 -9.46 -2.00
C LYS A 187 -1.77 -9.81 -0.68
N PRO A 188 -1.01 -10.92 -0.59
CA PRO A 188 -0.60 -11.83 -1.67
C PRO A 188 -1.42 -13.13 -1.80
N GLU A 189 -2.69 -13.15 -1.38
CA GLU A 189 -3.52 -14.35 -1.46
C GLU A 189 -3.76 -14.76 -2.94
N PRO A 190 -3.49 -16.02 -3.33
CA PRO A 190 -3.66 -16.46 -4.72
C PRO A 190 -5.06 -16.21 -5.29
N LYS A 191 -6.08 -16.29 -4.42
CA LYS A 191 -7.48 -16.06 -4.77
C LYS A 191 -7.72 -14.67 -5.38
N PHE A 192 -7.02 -13.64 -4.92
CA PHE A 192 -7.23 -12.27 -5.40
C PHE A 192 -6.81 -12.11 -6.87
N TYR A 193 -5.66 -12.68 -7.23
CA TYR A 193 -5.16 -12.69 -8.61
C TYR A 193 -6.07 -13.50 -9.53
N LEU A 194 -6.57 -14.64 -9.06
CA LEU A 194 -7.47 -15.50 -9.85
C LEU A 194 -8.80 -14.82 -10.13
N ILE A 195 -9.39 -14.12 -9.14
CA ILE A 195 -10.62 -13.33 -9.32
C ILE A 195 -10.41 -12.24 -10.37
N ALA A 196 -9.29 -11.52 -10.31
CA ALA A 196 -8.99 -10.48 -11.29
C ALA A 196 -8.88 -11.04 -12.72
N CYS A 197 -8.28 -12.23 -12.87
CA CYS A 197 -8.18 -12.92 -14.15
C CYS A 197 -9.55 -13.39 -14.66
N GLU A 198 -10.33 -14.06 -13.82
CA GLU A 198 -11.66 -14.58 -14.15
C GLU A 198 -12.62 -13.45 -14.56
N ARG A 199 -12.69 -12.38 -13.77
CA ARG A 199 -13.52 -11.20 -14.03
C ARG A 199 -13.19 -10.54 -15.37
N ASN A 200 -11.94 -10.64 -15.82
CA ASN A 200 -11.47 -10.06 -17.07
C ASN A 200 -11.40 -11.07 -18.23
N GLY A 201 -11.79 -12.33 -18.02
CA GLY A 201 -11.79 -13.36 -19.06
C GLY A 201 -10.40 -13.71 -19.59
N ILE A 202 -9.37 -13.64 -18.74
CA ILE A 202 -7.98 -13.94 -19.07
C ILE A 202 -7.47 -15.11 -18.22
N GLN A 203 -6.48 -15.85 -18.73
CA GLN A 203 -5.74 -16.84 -17.96
C GLN A 203 -4.54 -16.20 -17.24
N PRO A 204 -4.08 -16.72 -16.08
CA PRO A 204 -2.95 -16.13 -15.36
C PRO A 204 -1.66 -15.99 -16.20
N HIS A 205 -1.40 -16.93 -17.11
CA HIS A 205 -0.22 -16.89 -17.98
C HIS A 205 -0.33 -15.90 -19.16
N GLU A 206 -1.50 -15.30 -19.35
CA GLU A 206 -1.78 -14.26 -20.35
C GLU A 206 -1.66 -12.84 -19.77
N ALA A 207 -1.37 -12.72 -18.48
CA ALA A 207 -1.20 -11.43 -17.80
C ALA A 207 0.26 -11.17 -17.44
N VAL A 208 0.66 -9.90 -17.48
CA VAL A 208 1.84 -9.39 -16.77
C VAL A 208 1.35 -8.61 -15.55
N PHE A 209 1.97 -8.83 -14.40
CA PHE A 209 1.66 -8.10 -13.17
C PHE A 209 2.85 -7.25 -12.74
N LEU A 210 2.60 -5.97 -12.43
CA LEU A 210 3.58 -5.01 -11.95
C LEU A 210 3.22 -4.59 -10.53
N ASP A 211 4.12 -4.86 -9.57
CA ASP A 211 3.94 -4.62 -8.14
C ASP A 211 5.28 -4.13 -7.55
N ASP A 212 5.23 -3.18 -6.61
CA ASP A 212 6.42 -2.65 -5.93
C ASP A 212 6.80 -3.50 -4.70
N ILE A 213 5.84 -4.23 -4.14
CA ILE A 213 6.04 -5.20 -3.07
C ILE A 213 6.38 -6.53 -3.75
N GLY A 214 7.61 -6.61 -4.24
CA GLY A 214 8.19 -7.88 -4.68
C GLY A 214 8.11 -8.90 -3.54
N LEU A 215 7.27 -9.93 -3.72
CA LEU A 215 7.19 -11.09 -2.83
C LEU A 215 8.55 -11.78 -2.65
#